data_AF-A0A2D7VVJ7-F1
#
_entry.id   AF-A0A2D7VVJ7-F1
#
_cell.length_a   1.000
_cell.length_b   1.000
_cell.length_c   1.000
_cell.angle_alpha   90.00
_cell.angle_beta   90.00
_cell.angle_gamma   90.00
#
_symmetry.space_group_name_H-M   'P 1'
#
loop_
_entity.id
_entity.type
_entity.pdbx_description
1 polymer ?
#
loop_
_entity_poly.entity_id
_entity_poly.type
_entity_poly.pdbx_seq_one_letter_code
_entity_poly.pdbx_strand_id
1 'polypeptide(L)'
;MGEKNVKKLSSKGARALFIKHLINDIEALELMLKSDLIETNISRIGAEQEFCLVNDNWRPAKNSSVILEAINDPHFTTELARYNLEINLDPVALHGDCF
;
A
#
# COMPACT_ATOMS: atom_id res chain seq x y z
N MET A 1 1.29 2.16 -4.18
CA MET A 1 0.23 1.46 -3.43
C MET A 1 -0.82 0.91 -4.39
N GLY A 2 -1.52 -0.17 -4.02
CA GLY A 2 -2.37 -0.95 -4.95
C GLY A 2 -3.58 -0.19 -5.50
N GLU A 3 -3.91 -0.41 -6.77
CA GLU A 3 -5.14 0.10 -7.37
C GLU A 3 -6.37 -0.54 -6.72
N LYS A 4 -7.30 0.28 -6.21
CA LYS A 4 -8.60 -0.17 -5.66
C LYS A 4 -9.63 -0.48 -6.77
N ASN A 5 -9.17 -0.85 -7.97
CA ASN A 5 -10.00 -1.28 -9.10
C ASN A 5 -10.44 -2.75 -8.93
N VAL A 6 -11.34 -2.99 -7.96
CA VAL A 6 -11.74 -4.36 -7.61
C VAL A 6 -12.89 -4.86 -8.49
N LYS A 7 -12.65 -5.93 -9.25
CA LYS A 7 -13.73 -6.69 -9.91
C LYS A 7 -14.28 -7.75 -8.97
N LYS A 8 -15.61 -7.81 -8.83
CA LYS A 8 -16.27 -8.84 -8.03
C LYS A 8 -16.13 -10.21 -8.71
N LEU A 9 -15.48 -11.16 -8.03
CA LEU A 9 -15.39 -12.55 -8.48
C LEU A 9 -16.76 -13.23 -8.32
N SER A 10 -17.56 -13.24 -9.38
CA SER A 10 -18.95 -13.70 -9.35
C SER A 10 -19.13 -15.19 -9.68
N SER A 11 -18.16 -15.85 -10.31
CA SER A 11 -18.27 -17.24 -10.78
C SER A 11 -17.24 -18.17 -10.14
N LYS A 12 -17.59 -19.45 -10.03
CA LYS A 12 -16.68 -20.51 -9.56
C LYS A 12 -15.42 -20.60 -10.43
N GLY A 13 -15.57 -20.47 -11.75
CA GLY A 13 -14.44 -20.49 -12.70
C GLY A 13 -13.49 -19.31 -12.52
N ALA A 14 -14.02 -18.09 -12.35
CA ALA A 14 -13.21 -16.90 -12.08
C ALA A 14 -12.44 -17.04 -10.75
N ARG A 15 -13.07 -17.61 -9.72
CA ARG A 15 -12.41 -17.88 -8.43
C ARG A 15 -11.31 -18.91 -8.56
N ALA A 16 -11.52 -20.01 -9.29
CA ALA A 16 -10.50 -21.02 -9.52
C ALA A 16 -9.30 -20.45 -10.29
N LEU A 17 -9.55 -19.63 -11.31
CA LEU A 17 -8.50 -18.96 -12.07
C LEU A 17 -7.69 -17.98 -11.21
N PHE A 18 -8.38 -17.18 -10.37
CA PHE A 18 -7.71 -16.29 -9.41
C PHE A 18 -6.79 -17.06 -8.45
N ILE A 19 -7.28 -18.17 -7.87
CA ILE A 19 -6.46 -19.01 -6.98
C ILE A 19 -5.25 -19.58 -7.72
N LYS A 20 -5.42 -20.01 -8.97
CA LYS A 20 -4.29 -20.48 -9.79
C LYS A 20 -3.23 -19.39 -9.98
N HIS A 21 -3.63 -18.16 -10.32
CA HIS A 21 -2.69 -17.05 -10.45
C HIS A 21 -1.97 -16.76 -9.14
N LEU A 22 -2.70 -16.75 -8.02
CA LEU A 22 -2.11 -16.53 -6.69
C LEU A 22 -1.05 -17.60 -6.36
N ILE A 23 -1.31 -18.86 -6.65
CA ILE A 23 -0.33 -19.94 -6.44
C ILE A 23 0.89 -19.74 -7.33
N ASN A 24 0.70 -19.42 -8.61
CA ASN A 24 1.80 -19.15 -9.54
C ASN A 24 2.67 -17.98 -9.08
N ASP A 25 2.08 -16.91 -8.53
CA ASP A 25 2.82 -15.74 -8.01
C ASP A 25 3.68 -16.13 -6.79
N ILE A 26 3.18 -17.02 -5.93
CA ILE A 26 3.94 -17.56 -4.78
C ILE A 26 5.10 -18.44 -5.27
N GLU A 27 4.86 -19.31 -6.25
CA GLU A 27 5.92 -20.15 -6.85
C GLU A 27 7.01 -19.28 -7.52
N ALA A 28 6.61 -18.20 -8.20
CA ALA A 28 7.55 -17.25 -8.78
C ALA A 28 8.40 -16.55 -7.71
N LEU A 29 7.77 -16.11 -6.61
CA LEU A 29 8.50 -15.52 -5.47
C LEU A 29 9.49 -16.52 -4.86
N GLU A 30 9.11 -17.78 -4.71
CA GLU A 30 10.02 -18.83 -4.22
C GLU A 30 11.23 -19.01 -5.15
N LEU A 31 11.02 -19.01 -6.46
CA LEU A 31 12.11 -19.09 -7.44
C LEU A 31 13.04 -17.87 -7.38
N MET A 32 12.48 -16.66 -7.21
CA MET A 32 13.26 -15.43 -7.04
C MET A 32 14.14 -15.49 -5.79
N LEU A 33 13.60 -16.00 -4.67
CA LEU A 33 14.34 -16.17 -3.43
C LEU A 33 15.47 -17.20 -3.57
N LYS A 34 15.21 -18.35 -4.21
CA LYS A 34 16.23 -19.39 -4.45
C LYS A 34 17.33 -18.97 -5.42
N SER A 35 17.04 -18.01 -6.28
CA SER A 35 17.95 -17.54 -7.34
C SER A 35 18.61 -16.21 -6.99
N ASP A 36 18.53 -15.77 -5.72
CA ASP A 36 19.10 -14.51 -5.22
C ASP A 36 18.73 -13.28 -6.07
N LEU A 37 17.49 -13.22 -6.57
CA LEU A 37 17.01 -12.12 -7.42
C LEU A 37 16.56 -10.88 -6.63
N ILE A 38 16.66 -10.91 -5.30
CA ILE A 38 16.36 -9.77 -4.42
C ILE A 38 17.67 -9.13 -3.98
N GLU A 39 17.76 -7.80 -4.06
CA GLU A 39 18.93 -7.02 -3.67
C GLU A 39 19.26 -7.19 -2.17
N THR A 40 20.54 -7.46 -1.84
CA THR A 40 21.01 -7.70 -0.46
C THR A 40 22.06 -6.69 0.03
N ASN A 41 22.62 -5.85 -0.85
CA ASN A 41 23.79 -5.00 -0.56
C ASN A 41 23.46 -3.63 0.04
N ILE A 42 22.19 -3.31 0.24
CA ILE A 42 21.75 -2.00 0.73
C ILE A 42 20.49 -2.14 1.57
N SER A 43 20.48 -1.47 2.72
CA SER A 43 19.30 -1.33 3.56
C SER A 43 18.65 0.02 3.29
N ARG A 44 17.33 0.01 3.07
CA ARG A 44 16.51 1.22 2.96
C ARG A 44 15.41 1.17 4.00
N ILE A 45 15.01 2.33 4.49
CA ILE A 45 13.83 2.48 5.34
C ILE A 45 12.81 3.36 4.62
N GLY A 46 11.57 2.88 4.54
CA GLY A 46 10.40 3.68 4.22
C GLY A 46 9.57 3.86 5.48
N ALA A 47 8.75 4.90 5.53
CA ALA A 47 7.82 5.13 6.61
C ALA A 47 6.44 5.47 6.06
N GLU A 48 5.44 4.93 6.74
CA GLU A 48 4.03 5.17 6.46
C GLU A 48 3.43 5.84 7.70
N GLN A 49 2.63 6.88 7.49
CA GLN A 49 1.91 7.54 8.57
C GLN A 49 0.43 7.63 8.22
N GLU A 50 -0.38 6.92 9.01
CA GLU A 50 -1.83 7.07 8.99
C GLU A 50 -2.29 8.16 9.97
N PHE A 51 -3.33 8.89 9.60
CA PHE A 51 -3.94 9.89 10.46
C PHE A 51 -5.43 10.09 10.17
N CYS A 52 -6.15 10.45 11.23
CA CYS A 52 -7.59 10.68 11.20
C CYS A 52 -7.92 12.18 11.09
N LEU A 53 -8.78 12.51 10.13
CA LEU A 53 -9.37 13.82 9.95
C LEU A 53 -10.48 14.04 10.98
N VAL A 54 -10.45 15.19 11.65
CA VAL A 54 -11.45 15.59 12.64
C VAL A 54 -12.01 16.98 12.34
N ASN A 55 -13.24 17.24 12.73
CA ASN A 55 -13.85 18.57 12.69
C ASN A 55 -13.68 19.31 14.02
N ASP A 56 -14.18 20.55 14.11
CA ASP A 56 -14.06 21.41 15.30
C ASP A 56 -14.70 20.81 16.57
N ASN A 57 -15.59 19.84 16.41
CA ASN A 57 -16.23 19.11 17.51
C ASN A 57 -15.52 17.78 17.83
N TRP A 58 -14.31 17.57 17.31
CA TRP A 58 -13.51 16.35 17.46
C TRP A 58 -14.21 15.09 16.94
N ARG A 59 -15.09 15.23 15.93
CA ARG A 59 -15.76 14.11 15.27
C ARG A 59 -15.08 13.79 13.93
N PRO A 60 -15.12 12.53 13.48
CA PRO A 60 -14.50 12.14 12.21
C PRO A 60 -15.02 12.97 11.03
N ALA A 61 -14.13 13.63 10.32
CA ALA A 61 -14.45 14.43 9.15
C ALA A 61 -14.35 13.56 7.88
N LYS A 62 -15.47 13.36 7.18
CA LYS A 62 -15.58 12.43 6.03
C LYS A 62 -15.23 13.08 4.68
N ASN A 63 -14.26 13.98 4.68
CA ASN A 63 -13.83 14.80 3.54
C ASN A 63 -12.46 14.40 2.98
N SER A 64 -12.03 13.14 3.17
CA SER A 64 -10.75 12.62 2.66
C SER A 64 -10.54 12.87 1.16
N SER A 65 -11.56 12.64 0.31
CA SER A 65 -11.44 12.83 -1.13
C SER A 65 -11.14 14.28 -1.52
N VAL A 66 -11.83 15.24 -0.89
CA VAL A 66 -11.63 16.69 -1.15
C VAL A 66 -10.23 17.12 -0.72
N ILE A 67 -9.75 16.61 0.42
CA ILE A 67 -8.40 16.90 0.91
C ILE A 67 -7.35 16.29 -0.02
N LEU A 68 -7.52 15.05 -0.48
CA LEU A 68 -6.58 14.42 -1.41
C LEU A 68 -6.51 15.14 -2.75
N GLU A 69 -7.65 15.58 -3.29
CA GLU A 69 -7.70 16.41 -4.50
C GLU A 69 -6.97 17.74 -4.31
N ALA A 70 -7.07 18.35 -3.12
CA ALA A 70 -6.39 19.60 -2.79
C ALA A 70 -4.88 19.42 -2.56
N ILE A 71 -4.47 18.34 -1.91
CA ILE A 71 -3.06 17.97 -1.69
C ILE A 71 -2.39 17.67 -3.04
N ASN A 72 -3.07 16.90 -3.91
CA ASN A 72 -2.61 16.55 -5.25
C ASN A 72 -1.16 16.03 -5.28
N ASP A 73 -0.84 15.14 -4.34
CA ASP A 73 0.48 14.54 -4.18
C ASP A 73 0.34 13.01 -4.14
N PRO A 74 1.11 12.27 -4.97
CA PRO A 74 1.00 10.81 -5.07
C PRO A 74 1.44 10.06 -3.81
N HIS A 75 2.14 10.69 -2.87
CA HIS A 75 2.50 10.09 -1.58
C HIS A 75 1.27 9.93 -0.67
N PHE A 76 0.21 10.72 -0.88
CA PHE A 76 -1.01 10.64 -0.10
C PHE A 76 -2.05 9.72 -0.73
N THR A 77 -2.72 8.93 0.09
CA THR A 77 -3.76 8.01 -0.36
C THR A 77 -4.92 7.93 0.63
N THR A 78 -6.02 7.35 0.18
CA THR A 78 -7.15 7.02 1.04
C THR A 78 -6.89 5.72 1.79
N GLU A 79 -7.39 5.65 3.01
CA GLU A 79 -7.56 4.39 3.72
C GLU A 79 -9.00 3.87 3.66
N LEU A 80 -9.31 2.75 4.34
CA LEU A 80 -10.65 2.15 4.32
C LEU A 80 -11.75 3.14 4.75
N ALA A 81 -11.46 3.96 5.77
CA ALA A 81 -12.41 4.94 6.30
C ALA A 81 -12.31 6.28 5.57
N ARG A 82 -13.46 6.92 5.31
CA ARG A 82 -13.54 8.26 4.67
C ARG A 82 -12.93 9.42 5.45
N TYR A 83 -12.44 9.15 6.65
CA TYR A 83 -11.77 10.12 7.52
C TYR A 83 -10.33 9.72 7.82
N ASN A 84 -9.84 8.60 7.28
CA ASN A 84 -8.46 8.15 7.46
C ASN A 84 -7.70 8.41 6.16
N LEU A 85 -6.55 9.06 6.29
CA LEU A 85 -5.61 9.29 5.22
C LEU A 85 -4.27 8.69 5.62
N GLU A 86 -3.47 8.39 4.61
CA GLU A 86 -2.15 7.81 4.77
C GLU A 86 -1.18 8.55 3.87
N ILE A 87 0.04 8.76 4.37
CA ILE A 87 1.17 9.24 3.58
C ILE A 87 2.26 8.16 3.55
N ASN A 88 2.68 7.79 2.33
CA ASN A 88 3.78 6.87 2.06
C ASN A 88 5.03 7.69 1.72
N LEU A 89 6.06 7.67 2.55
CA LEU A 89 7.30 8.40 2.28
C LEU A 89 8.24 7.59 1.36
N ASP A 90 9.04 8.30 0.56
CA ASP A 90 10.05 7.66 -0.27
C ASP A 90 11.06 6.88 0.60
N PRO A 91 11.43 5.65 0.19
CA PRO A 91 12.43 4.89 0.91
C PRO A 91 13.79 5.58 0.82
N VAL A 92 14.45 5.75 1.95
CA VAL A 92 15.79 6.36 2.05
C VAL A 92 16.82 5.31 2.42
N ALA A 93 18.06 5.49 1.94
CA ALA A 93 19.16 4.62 2.32
C ALA A 93 19.45 4.76 3.82
N LEU A 94 19.46 3.63 4.53
CA LEU A 94 19.74 3.58 5.95
C LEU A 94 21.26 3.53 6.16
N HIS A 95 21.83 4.60 6.72
CA HIS A 95 23.28 4.76 6.93
C HIS A 95 23.56 5.66 8.14
N GLY A 96 24.79 5.60 8.68
CA GLY A 96 25.24 6.41 9.84
C GLY A 96 25.04 5.75 11.21
N ASP A 97 25.45 6.44 12.28
CA ASP A 97 25.61 5.89 13.65
C ASP A 97 24.29 5.82 14.45
N CYS A 98 23.21 5.34 13.82
CA CYS A 98 21.98 4.94 14.50
C CYS A 98 21.58 3.48 14.20
N PHE A 99 22.56 2.60 13.90
CA PHE A 99 22.45 1.13 13.89
C PHE A 99 23.78 0.46 14.27
#